data_AF-A0A931Z9N7-F1
#
_entry.id   AF-A0A931Z9N7-F1
#
_cell.length_a   1.000
_cell.length_b   1.000
_cell.length_c   1.000
_cell.angle_alpha   90.00
_cell.angle_beta   90.00
_cell.angle_gamma   90.00
#
_symmetry.space_group_name_H-M   'P 1'
#
loop_
_entity.id
_entity.type
_entity.pdbx_description
1 polymer ?
#
loop_
_entity_poly.entity_id
_entity_poly.type
_entity_poly.pdbx_seq_one_letter_code
_entity_poly.pdbx_strand_id
1 'polypeptide(L)'
;MKKFLPLAALAAVFSPVAAFAADPAPATRWFLASPLSGLALMIVFSLAGTGLAIVGYKLFDRFTPGNLHREIVEERNVAAAIIGGCVILGVCIIVAAAMIG
;
A
#
# COMPACT_ATOMS: atom_id res chain seq x y z
N MET A 1 -17.29 32.76 -26.61
CA MET A 1 -15.88 32.84 -26.16
C MET A 1 -15.78 32.31 -24.73
N LYS A 2 -14.92 31.28 -24.53
CA LYS A 2 -14.25 30.88 -23.27
C LYS A 2 -15.12 30.48 -22.06
N LYS A 3 -15.64 29.24 -22.06
CA LYS A 3 -15.79 28.44 -20.82
C LYS A 3 -14.93 27.17 -20.94
N PHE A 4 -13.62 27.38 -20.99
CA PHE A 4 -12.56 26.36 -21.03
C PHE A 4 -11.93 26.20 -19.63
N LEU A 5 -12.74 25.89 -18.63
CA LEU A 5 -12.27 25.60 -17.28
C LEU A 5 -13.26 24.62 -16.64
N PRO A 6 -12.91 23.32 -16.55
CA PRO A 6 -12.23 22.84 -15.35
C PRO A 6 -11.26 21.65 -15.60
N LEU A 7 -10.36 21.74 -16.59
CA LEU A 7 -9.27 20.75 -16.71
C LEU A 7 -8.13 21.00 -15.71
N ALA A 8 -7.96 22.25 -15.26
CA ALA A 8 -6.96 22.63 -14.26
C ALA A 8 -7.30 22.13 -12.83
N ALA A 9 -8.59 21.97 -12.50
CA ALA A 9 -9.01 21.49 -11.19
C ALA A 9 -8.75 19.98 -11.01
N LEU A 10 -8.79 19.21 -12.09
CA LEU A 10 -8.50 17.77 -12.06
C LEU A 10 -6.98 17.50 -11.95
N ALA A 11 -6.14 18.42 -12.45
CA ALA A 11 -4.69 18.36 -12.28
C ALA A 11 -4.22 18.69 -10.85
N ALA A 12 -5.03 19.42 -10.07
CA ALA A 12 -4.70 19.76 -8.68
C ALA A 12 -4.74 18.56 -7.73
N VAL A 13 -5.58 17.55 -8.03
CA VAL A 13 -5.60 16.28 -7.28
C VAL A 13 -4.36 15.42 -7.58
N PHE A 14 -3.69 15.67 -8.70
CA PHE A 14 -2.45 14.99 -9.10
C PHE A 14 -1.17 15.69 -8.61
N SER A 15 -1.28 16.91 -8.05
CA SER A 15 -0.15 17.67 -7.53
C SER A 15 0.56 17.11 -6.28
N PRO A 16 -0.06 16.34 -5.35
CA PRO A 16 0.70 15.84 -4.21
C PRO A 16 1.68 14.72 -4.59
N VAL A 17 1.54 14.09 -5.78
CA VAL A 17 2.54 13.12 -6.29
C VAL A 17 3.78 13.82 -6.84
N ALA A 18 3.67 15.05 -7.36
CA ALA A 18 4.82 15.81 -7.83
C ALA A 18 5.66 16.36 -6.67
N ALA A 19 5.04 16.61 -5.51
CA ALA A 19 5.75 17.04 -4.31
C ALA A 19 6.64 15.94 -3.69
N PHE A 20 6.30 14.66 -3.89
CA PHE A 20 7.13 13.52 -3.48
C PHE A 20 8.33 13.26 -4.42
N ALA A 21 8.35 13.90 -5.60
CA ALA A 21 9.43 13.74 -6.59
C ALA A 21 10.55 14.78 -6.44
N ALA A 22 10.41 15.76 -5.53
CA ALA A 22 11.39 16.81 -5.33
C ALA A 22 12.35 16.47 -4.17
N ASP A 23 13.14 15.41 -4.35
CA ASP A 23 14.40 15.26 -3.59
C ASP A 23 15.57 15.63 -4.52
N PRO A 24 16.25 16.78 -4.30
CA PRO A 24 17.38 17.17 -5.11
C PRO A 24 18.64 16.42 -4.63
N ALA A 25 18.96 15.34 -5.35
CA ALA A 25 20.24 14.61 -5.43
C ALA A 25 20.50 13.45 -4.43
N PRO A 26 21.35 12.47 -4.78
CA PRO A 26 21.47 11.70 -6.01
C PRO A 26 21.24 10.22 -5.66
N ALA A 27 20.00 9.74 -5.74
CA ALA A 27 19.65 8.33 -5.46
C ALA A 27 20.53 7.31 -6.24
N THR A 28 21.07 7.75 -7.38
CA THR A 28 21.89 6.93 -8.27
C THR A 28 23.33 6.70 -7.79
N ARG A 29 23.91 7.50 -6.88
CA ARG A 29 25.34 7.33 -6.50
C ARG A 29 25.59 6.11 -5.60
N TRP A 30 24.66 5.79 -4.70
CA TRP A 30 24.76 4.63 -3.80
C TRP A 30 24.40 3.31 -4.52
N PHE A 31 23.46 3.39 -5.48
CA PHE A 31 23.11 2.27 -6.35
C PHE A 31 24.27 1.88 -7.29
N LEU A 32 25.03 2.87 -7.78
CA LEU A 32 26.24 2.63 -8.57
C LEU A 32 27.43 2.18 -7.71
N ALA A 33 27.48 2.55 -6.43
CA ALA A 33 28.55 2.15 -5.51
C ALA A 33 28.43 0.68 -5.05
N SER A 34 27.21 0.17 -4.83
CA SER A 34 26.98 -1.26 -4.54
C SER A 34 25.51 -1.64 -4.76
N PRO A 35 25.10 -2.06 -5.96
CA PRO A 35 23.69 -2.38 -6.26
C PRO A 35 23.14 -3.52 -5.39
N LEU A 36 24.03 -4.37 -4.86
CA LEU A 36 23.68 -5.49 -3.99
C LEU A 36 23.12 -5.03 -2.62
N SER A 37 23.64 -3.92 -2.07
CA SER A 37 23.17 -3.40 -0.77
C SER A 37 21.74 -2.85 -0.88
N GLY A 38 21.43 -2.17 -1.99
CA GLY A 38 20.09 -1.66 -2.28
C GLY A 38 19.05 -2.77 -2.41
N LEU A 39 19.39 -3.89 -3.07
CA LEU A 39 18.50 -5.06 -3.13
C LEU A 39 18.26 -5.68 -1.75
N ALA A 40 19.32 -5.82 -0.95
CA ALA A 40 19.21 -6.40 0.38
C ALA A 40 18.25 -5.59 1.27
N LEU A 41 18.38 -4.26 1.29
CA LEU A 41 17.47 -3.36 2.03
C LEU A 41 16.02 -3.45 1.53
N MET A 42 15.81 -3.47 0.21
CA MET A 42 14.48 -3.63 -0.38
C MET A 42 13.80 -4.93 0.02
N ILE A 43 14.54 -6.04 0.00
CA ILE A 43 14.03 -7.35 0.40
C ILE A 43 13.67 -7.33 1.89
N VAL A 44 14.56 -6.83 2.74
CA VAL A 44 14.34 -6.76 4.19
C VAL A 44 13.11 -5.91 4.52
N PHE A 45 12.97 -4.73 3.90
CA PHE A 45 11.85 -3.82 4.14
C PHE A 45 10.53 -4.38 3.59
N SER A 46 10.55 -4.96 2.39
CA SER A 46 9.38 -5.62 1.79
C SER A 46 8.89 -6.79 2.64
N LEU A 47 9.81 -7.63 3.14
CA LEU A 47 9.47 -8.74 4.03
C LEU A 47 8.96 -8.25 5.39
N ALA A 48 9.55 -7.19 5.95
CA ALA A 48 9.09 -6.60 7.20
C ALA A 48 7.65 -6.07 7.07
N GLY A 49 7.36 -5.29 6.03
CA GLY A 49 6.02 -4.76 5.78
C GLY A 49 5.00 -5.86 5.47
N THR A 50 5.36 -6.84 4.64
CA THR A 50 4.50 -7.98 4.31
C THR A 50 4.19 -8.82 5.55
N GLY A 51 5.21 -9.08 6.38
CA GLY A 51 5.04 -9.80 7.64
C GLY A 51 4.09 -9.06 8.59
N LEU A 52 4.23 -7.75 8.71
CA LEU A 52 3.35 -6.92 9.54
C LEU A 52 1.91 -6.91 9.02
N ALA A 53 1.72 -6.87 7.70
CA ALA A 53 0.41 -6.95 7.07
C ALA A 53 -0.28 -8.31 7.32
N ILE A 54 0.46 -9.42 7.23
CA ILE A 54 -0.05 -10.76 7.54
C ILE A 54 -0.47 -10.86 9.00
N VAL A 55 0.36 -10.35 9.92
CA VAL A 55 0.05 -10.36 11.35
C VAL A 55 -1.18 -9.50 11.64
N GLY A 56 -1.28 -8.31 11.05
CA GLY A 56 -2.44 -7.43 11.20
C GLY A 56 -3.73 -8.08 10.69
N TYR A 57 -3.69 -8.71 9.52
CA TYR A 57 -4.84 -9.45 9.00
C TYR A 57 -5.23 -10.63 9.90
N LYS A 58 -4.26 -11.44 10.35
CA LYS A 58 -4.53 -12.58 11.23
C LYS A 58 -5.11 -12.15 12.59
N LEU A 59 -4.67 -11.02 13.11
CA LEU A 59 -5.22 -10.43 14.32
C LEU A 59 -6.67 -9.99 14.08
N PHE A 60 -6.95 -9.33 12.96
CA PHE A 60 -8.30 -8.93 12.58
C PHE A 60 -9.25 -10.12 12.38
N ASP A 61 -8.78 -11.19 11.72
CA ASP A 61 -9.54 -12.43 11.52
C ASP A 61 -9.88 -13.10 12.85
N ARG A 62 -8.97 -13.05 13.84
CA ARG A 62 -9.24 -13.52 15.21
C ARG A 62 -10.33 -12.70 15.91
N PHE A 63 -10.41 -11.40 15.65
CA PHE A 63 -11.43 -10.51 16.22
C PHE A 63 -12.77 -10.57 15.49
N THR A 64 -12.81 -11.13 14.29
CA THR A 64 -14.03 -11.26 13.50
C THR A 64 -14.53 -12.70 13.63
N PRO A 65 -15.45 -13.02 14.58
CA PRO A 65 -15.98 -14.37 14.79
C PRO A 65 -17.00 -14.76 13.71
N GLY A 66 -16.60 -14.65 12.45
CA GLY A 66 -17.26 -15.20 11.28
C GLY A 66 -16.17 -15.83 10.43
N ASN A 67 -16.29 -17.12 10.11
CA ASN A 67 -15.27 -17.82 9.32
C ASN A 67 -15.29 -17.29 7.88
N LEU A 68 -14.67 -16.14 7.64
CA LEU A 68 -14.57 -15.53 6.31
C LEU A 68 -13.98 -16.52 5.30
N HIS A 69 -13.00 -17.30 5.74
CA HIS A 69 -12.41 -18.37 4.94
C HIS A 69 -13.44 -19.43 4.52
N ARG A 70 -14.32 -19.84 5.44
CA ARG A 70 -15.37 -20.83 5.15
C ARG A 70 -16.43 -20.24 4.24
N GLU A 71 -16.85 -19.01 4.48
CA GLU A 71 -17.84 -18.31 3.65
C GLU A 71 -17.35 -18.06 2.22
N ILE A 72 -16.07 -17.72 2.07
CA ILE A 72 -15.44 -17.46 0.75
C ILE A 72 -15.22 -18.78 0.00
N VAL A 73 -14.77 -19.84 0.67
CA VAL A 73 -14.39 -21.11 0.02
C VAL A 73 -15.59 -22.05 -0.17
N GLU A 74 -16.44 -22.22 0.84
CA GLU A 74 -17.59 -23.14 0.81
C GLU A 74 -18.84 -22.47 0.23
N GLU A 75 -19.22 -21.30 0.74
CA GLU A 75 -20.46 -20.62 0.29
C GLU A 75 -20.26 -19.73 -0.95
N ARG A 76 -19.02 -19.50 -1.38
CA ARG A 76 -18.65 -18.60 -2.48
C ARG A 76 -19.28 -17.20 -2.33
N ASN A 77 -19.37 -16.72 -1.10
CA ASN A 77 -19.97 -15.42 -0.82
C ASN A 77 -19.02 -14.29 -1.26
N VAL A 78 -19.35 -13.67 -2.39
CA VAL A 78 -18.59 -12.55 -2.95
C VAL A 78 -18.56 -11.34 -2.01
N ALA A 79 -19.61 -11.12 -1.21
CA ALA A 79 -19.64 -10.02 -0.25
C ALA A 79 -18.58 -10.20 0.84
N ALA A 80 -18.44 -11.43 1.37
CA ALA A 80 -17.39 -11.75 2.35
C ALA A 80 -15.99 -11.60 1.74
N ALA A 81 -15.81 -11.97 0.47
CA ALA A 81 -14.54 -11.79 -0.25
C ALA A 81 -14.17 -10.31 -0.42
N ILE A 82 -15.14 -9.45 -0.77
CA ILE A 82 -14.92 -8.00 -0.91
C ILE A 82 -14.52 -7.38 0.43
N ILE A 83 -15.24 -7.71 1.51
CA ILE A 83 -14.92 -7.21 2.85
C ILE A 83 -13.52 -7.66 3.27
N GLY A 84 -13.18 -8.94 3.08
CA GLY A 84 -11.85 -9.46 3.37
C GLY A 84 -10.74 -8.72 2.61
N GLY A 85 -10.97 -8.44 1.32
CA GLY A 85 -10.06 -7.62 0.50
C GLY A 85 -9.90 -6.20 1.02
N CYS A 86 -11.00 -5.53 1.40
CA CYS A 86 -10.97 -4.18 1.97
C CYS A 86 -10.20 -4.12 3.30
N VAL A 87 -10.35 -5.13 4.15
CA VAL A 87 -9.61 -5.24 5.41
C VAL A 87 -8.11 -5.35 5.17
N ILE A 88 -7.70 -6.25 4.26
CA ILE A 88 -6.28 -6.42 3.91
C ILE A 88 -5.70 -5.12 3.36
N LEU A 89 -6.43 -4.44 2.47
CA LEU A 89 -6.01 -3.13 1.95
C LEU A 89 -5.86 -2.09 3.06
N GLY A 90 -6.81 -2.02 4.00
CA GLY A 90 -6.72 -1.12 5.15
C GLY A 90 -5.49 -1.39 6.01
N VAL A 91 -5.19 -2.65 6.32
CA VAL A 91 -3.99 -3.04 7.07
C VAL A 91 -2.72 -2.61 6.32
N CYS A 92 -2.65 -2.86 5.00
CA CYS A 92 -1.50 -2.45 4.20
C CYS A 92 -1.27 -0.92 4.23
N ILE A 93 -2.33 -0.12 4.19
CA ILE A 93 -2.23 1.35 4.27
C ILE A 93 -1.71 1.80 5.65
N ILE A 94 -2.20 1.19 6.74
CA ILE A 94 -1.73 1.51 8.09
C ILE A 94 -0.24 1.17 8.24
N VAL A 95 0.18 0.01 7.74
CA VAL A 95 1.59 -0.41 7.76
C VAL A 95 2.45 0.56 6.93
N ALA A 96 2.00 0.96 5.75
CA ALA A 96 2.71 1.94 4.93
C ALA A 96 2.84 3.30 5.63
N ALA A 97 1.78 3.78 6.29
CA ALA A 97 1.81 5.01 7.06
C ALA A 97 2.77 4.92 8.26
N ALA A 98 2.82 3.78 8.94
CA ALA A 98 3.75 3.55 10.05
C ALA A 98 5.22 3.48 9.61
N MET A 99 5.47 3.08 8.36
CA MET A 99 6.80 3.04 7.75
C MET A 99 7.30 4.41 7.26
N ILE A 100 6.39 5.35 7.00
CA ILE A 100 6.68 6.69 6.46
C ILE A 100 6.93 7.72 7.60
N GLY A 101 6.82 7.32 8.87
CA GLY A 101 7.18 8.14 10.03
C GLY A 101 8.68 8.17 10.31
#